data_AF-A0A2V6PF54-F1
#
_entry.id   AF-A0A2V6PF54-F1
#
_cell.length_a   1.000
_cell.length_b   1.000
_cell.length_c   1.000
_cell.angle_alpha   90.00
_cell.angle_beta   90.00
_cell.angle_gamma   90.00
#
_symmetry.space_group_name_H-M   'P 1'
#
loop_
_entity.id
_entity.type
_entity.pdbx_description
1 polymer ?
#
loop_
_entity_poly.entity_id
_entity_poly.type
_entity_poly.pdbx_seq_one_letter_code
_entity_poly.pdbx_strand_id
1 'polypeptide(L)'
;MWASNFHWSVVLVLGAVAIQALEIYAFELPKHRRLVRDAPEFAMRVAGLSHFVVALFFLLTGSRARGGAAWARLGALSLGGAGVCVAFAWLGGPANPLCLAGFYVIFMAHAFRDEGFFHREHLASTATSHSDSNRLWLQAIAVAVLATIVVPVYVYVAFAASDPAGNAWLAAFPIKAGEREMSMIRALLPGSWSATEIFAMFGLPFALVAAAAAIPVATTGPAWRAHMPLLKVLALSTALVVLGGLVGGVPLRLVILMHFVAWFRFTTARLQRAERLRPAGVTMSVTAWLRGTVHGFRVLHLGAAAVFLALIAVNHYLVSAPPLHSLAAH
;
A
#
# COMPACT_ATOMS: atom_id res chain seq x y z
N MET A 1 -4.49 -17.46 4.32
CA MET A 1 -3.49 -16.65 3.60
C MET A 1 -3.16 -15.37 4.37
N TRP A 2 -4.16 -14.52 4.67
CA TRP A 2 -3.99 -13.23 5.35
C TRP A 2 -3.18 -13.28 6.65
N ALA A 3 -3.53 -14.16 7.61
CA ALA A 3 -2.81 -14.27 8.89
C ALA A 3 -1.32 -14.59 8.72
N SER A 4 -1.00 -15.41 7.71
CA SER A 4 0.38 -15.73 7.40
C SER A 4 1.07 -14.59 6.64
N ASN A 5 0.36 -13.77 5.85
CA ASN A 5 0.93 -12.53 5.29
C ASN A 5 1.24 -11.52 6.39
N PHE A 6 0.34 -11.38 7.37
CA PHE A 6 0.56 -10.57 8.56
C PHE A 6 1.79 -11.04 9.33
N HIS A 7 1.87 -12.35 9.62
CA HIS A 7 3.03 -12.94 10.29
C HIS A 7 4.36 -12.61 9.59
N TRP A 8 4.45 -12.85 8.27
CA TRP A 8 5.67 -12.54 7.51
C TRP A 8 5.97 -11.05 7.43
N SER A 9 4.94 -10.19 7.43
CA SER A 9 5.13 -8.73 7.51
C SER A 9 5.74 -8.34 8.85
N VAL A 10 5.24 -8.91 9.96
CA VAL A 10 5.81 -8.72 11.30
C VAL A 10 7.26 -9.21 11.34
N VAL A 11 7.58 -10.37 10.76
CA VAL A 11 8.96 -10.88 10.69
C VAL A 11 9.89 -9.89 9.98
N LEU A 12 9.47 -9.31 8.85
CA LEU A 12 10.26 -8.31 8.12
C LEU A 12 10.47 -7.03 8.95
N VAL A 13 9.43 -6.58 9.67
CA VAL A 13 9.55 -5.45 10.59
C VAL A 13 10.49 -5.76 11.74
N LEU A 14 10.40 -6.94 12.36
CA LEU A 14 11.30 -7.37 13.43
C LEU A 14 12.76 -7.44 12.95
N GLY A 15 13.00 -7.85 11.70
CA GLY A 15 14.33 -7.78 11.08
C GLY A 15 14.86 -6.34 11.01
N ALA A 16 14.02 -5.39 10.59
CA ALA A 16 14.39 -3.97 10.59
C ALA A 16 14.58 -3.40 12.01
N VAL A 17 13.76 -3.83 12.98
CA VAL A 17 13.93 -3.48 14.41
C VAL A 17 15.26 -4.00 14.94
N ALA A 18 15.67 -5.20 14.58
CA ALA A 18 16.96 -5.75 14.98
C ALA A 18 18.13 -4.91 14.45
N ILE A 19 18.07 -4.48 13.19
CA ILE A 19 19.07 -3.55 12.61
C ILE A 19 19.06 -2.23 13.39
N GLN A 20 17.88 -1.65 13.62
CA GLN A 20 17.74 -0.41 14.39
C GLN A 20 18.30 -0.55 15.81
N ALA A 21 18.08 -1.68 16.47
CA ALA A 21 18.62 -1.97 17.80
C ALA A 21 20.15 -2.06 17.78
N LEU A 22 20.75 -2.70 16.77
CA LEU A 22 22.20 -2.70 16.59
C LEU A 22 22.75 -1.28 16.41
N GLU A 23 22.10 -0.45 15.58
CA GLU A 23 22.48 0.95 15.39
C GLU A 23 22.42 1.77 16.68
N ILE A 24 21.46 1.49 17.56
CA ILE A 24 21.28 2.20 18.84
C ILE A 24 22.25 1.70 19.91
N TYR A 25 22.30 0.39 20.12
CA TYR A 25 22.91 -0.21 21.32
C TYR A 25 24.32 -0.74 21.08
N ALA A 26 24.66 -1.13 19.85
CA ALA A 26 26.01 -1.63 19.54
C ALA A 26 26.91 -0.55 18.93
N PHE A 27 26.33 0.32 18.10
CA PHE A 27 27.08 1.38 17.41
C PHE A 27 26.82 2.79 17.94
N GLU A 28 25.91 2.94 18.91
CA GLU A 28 25.55 4.22 19.56
C GLU A 28 25.28 5.36 18.57
N LEU A 29 24.73 5.03 17.40
CA LEU A 29 24.55 6.01 16.33
C LEU A 29 23.49 7.05 16.74
N PRO A 30 23.76 8.36 16.57
CA PRO A 30 22.75 9.37 16.80
C PRO A 30 21.61 9.23 15.77
N LYS A 31 20.39 9.65 16.12
CA LYS A 31 19.17 9.43 15.31
C LYS A 31 19.31 9.82 13.82
N HIS A 32 20.06 10.88 13.52
CA HIS A 32 20.27 11.35 12.16
C HIS A 32 21.22 10.45 11.33
N ARG A 33 22.10 9.67 11.97
CA ARG A 33 23.02 8.71 11.33
C ARG A 33 22.45 7.30 11.20
N ARG A 34 21.32 6.99 11.85
CA ARG A 34 20.65 5.68 11.75
C ARG A 34 20.02 5.49 10.38
N LEU A 35 20.38 4.39 9.73
CA LEU A 35 19.80 3.88 8.49
C LEU A 35 18.32 3.52 8.71
N VAL A 36 18.02 2.83 9.82
CA VAL A 36 16.66 2.44 10.17
C VAL A 36 16.11 3.41 11.21
N ARG A 37 15.50 4.50 10.74
CA ARG A 37 14.80 5.47 11.60
C ARG A 37 13.40 5.00 12.01
N ASP A 38 12.75 4.27 11.11
CA ASP A 38 11.40 3.73 11.26
C ASP A 38 11.38 2.33 10.64
N ALA A 39 11.35 1.30 11.50
CA ALA A 39 11.48 -0.09 11.06
C ALA A 39 10.34 -0.56 10.13
N PRO A 40 9.05 -0.28 10.41
CA PRO A 40 7.96 -0.56 9.48
C PRO A 40 8.15 0.11 8.11
N GLU A 41 8.55 1.38 8.09
CA GLU A 41 8.77 2.11 6.85
C GLU A 41 9.96 1.55 6.06
N PHE A 42 11.05 1.23 6.75
CA PHE A 42 12.25 0.68 6.13
C PHE A 42 11.95 -0.68 5.47
N ALA A 43 11.30 -1.59 6.19
CA ALA A 43 10.88 -2.89 5.67
C ALA A 43 9.94 -2.72 4.46
N MET A 44 8.97 -1.82 4.56
CA MET A 44 8.04 -1.48 3.48
C MET A 44 8.77 -0.96 2.23
N ARG A 45 9.75 -0.06 2.37
CA ARG A 45 10.51 0.49 1.24
C ARG A 45 11.31 -0.58 0.53
N VAL A 46 12.04 -1.43 1.26
CA VAL A 46 12.85 -2.51 0.66
C VAL A 46 11.97 -3.52 -0.07
N ALA A 47 10.87 -3.96 0.57
CA ALA A 47 9.92 -4.88 -0.04
C ALA A 47 9.18 -4.27 -1.24
N GLY A 48 8.75 -3.01 -1.12
CA GLY A 48 8.00 -2.31 -2.16
C GLY A 48 8.84 -2.00 -3.41
N LEU A 49 10.06 -1.48 -3.23
CA LEU A 49 10.94 -1.18 -4.36
C LEU A 49 11.33 -2.45 -5.13
N SER A 50 11.65 -3.54 -4.42
CA SER A 50 11.91 -4.83 -5.07
C SER A 50 10.67 -5.36 -5.79
N HIS A 51 9.49 -5.29 -5.17
CA HIS A 51 8.23 -5.64 -5.82
C HIS A 51 8.01 -4.86 -7.13
N PHE A 52 8.17 -3.53 -7.13
CA PHE A 52 7.96 -2.70 -8.32
C PHE A 52 8.90 -3.07 -9.46
N VAL A 53 10.20 -3.25 -9.19
CA VAL A 53 11.17 -3.63 -10.22
C VAL A 53 10.87 -5.02 -10.79
N VAL A 54 10.55 -5.98 -9.93
CA VAL A 54 10.21 -7.35 -10.38
C VAL A 54 8.90 -7.35 -11.17
N ALA A 55 7.89 -6.61 -10.72
CA ALA A 55 6.62 -6.48 -11.44
C ALA A 55 6.81 -5.83 -12.81
N LEU A 56 7.64 -4.78 -12.89
CA LEU A 56 8.00 -4.14 -14.15
C LEU A 56 8.76 -5.12 -15.07
N PHE A 57 9.73 -5.87 -14.54
CA PHE A 57 10.41 -6.92 -15.30
C PHE A 57 9.42 -7.95 -15.87
N PHE A 58 8.45 -8.42 -15.06
CA PHE A 58 7.43 -9.38 -15.50
C PHE A 58 6.50 -8.79 -16.58
N LEU A 59 6.19 -7.49 -16.46
CA LEU A 59 5.37 -6.77 -17.42
C LEU A 59 6.08 -6.63 -18.77
N LEU A 60 7.32 -6.15 -18.77
CA LEU A 60 8.12 -5.89 -19.98
C LEU A 60 8.53 -7.18 -20.69
N THR A 61 8.76 -8.26 -19.95
CA THR A 61 9.14 -9.58 -20.53
C THR A 61 7.94 -10.48 -20.82
N GLY A 62 6.71 -9.98 -20.59
CA GLY A 62 5.47 -10.69 -20.85
C GLY A 62 5.14 -10.81 -22.33
N SER A 63 4.49 -11.91 -22.73
CA SER A 63 4.00 -12.08 -24.12
C SER A 63 2.97 -11.02 -24.52
N ARG A 64 2.25 -10.44 -23.55
CA ARG A 64 1.25 -9.38 -23.75
C ARG A 64 1.85 -8.01 -24.04
N ALA A 65 3.15 -7.82 -23.84
CA ALA A 65 3.85 -6.56 -24.11
C ALA A 65 4.48 -6.50 -25.51
N ARG A 66 4.14 -7.43 -26.42
CA ARG A 66 4.79 -7.55 -27.74
C ARG A 66 4.23 -6.64 -28.84
N GLY A 67 3.17 -5.87 -28.58
CA GLY A 67 2.51 -5.03 -29.59
C GLY A 67 2.63 -3.54 -29.33
N GLY A 68 2.67 -2.72 -30.39
CA GLY A 68 2.73 -1.26 -30.28
C GLY A 68 1.60 -0.65 -29.45
N ALA A 69 0.37 -1.19 -29.57
CA ALA A 69 -0.76 -0.77 -28.74
C ALA A 69 -0.56 -1.06 -27.23
N ALA A 70 0.12 -2.18 -26.90
CA ALA A 70 0.44 -2.50 -25.51
C ALA A 70 1.48 -1.52 -24.94
N TRP A 71 2.49 -1.15 -25.74
CA TRP A 71 3.47 -0.13 -25.39
C TRP A 71 2.87 1.26 -25.27
N ALA A 72 1.96 1.65 -26.18
CA ALA A 72 1.25 2.92 -26.09
C ALA A 72 0.42 2.99 -24.80
N ARG A 73 -0.31 1.91 -24.46
CA ARG A 73 -1.06 1.82 -23.20
C ARG A 73 -0.14 1.88 -21.98
N LEU A 74 0.98 1.16 -22.01
CA LEU A 74 1.96 1.18 -20.93
C LEU A 74 2.55 2.58 -20.76
N GLY A 75 2.92 3.24 -21.85
CA GLY A 75 3.42 4.61 -21.87
C GLY A 75 2.40 5.59 -21.30
N ALA A 76 1.16 5.55 -21.77
CA ALA A 76 0.08 6.40 -21.28
C ALA A 76 -0.18 6.22 -19.77
N LEU A 77 -0.23 4.97 -19.29
CA LEU A 77 -0.40 4.68 -17.86
C LEU A 77 0.82 5.12 -17.03
N SER A 78 2.03 4.95 -17.57
CA SER A 78 3.26 5.38 -16.89
C SER A 78 3.34 6.91 -16.79
N LEU A 79 2.96 7.62 -17.86
CA LEU A 79 2.87 9.09 -17.86
C LEU A 79 1.79 9.57 -16.88
N GLY A 80 0.63 8.91 -16.85
CA GLY A 80 -0.42 9.20 -15.87
C GLY A 80 0.07 9.02 -14.44
N GLY A 81 0.75 7.90 -14.15
CA GLY A 81 1.37 7.64 -12.84
C GLY A 81 2.43 8.68 -12.47
N ALA A 82 3.31 9.05 -13.42
CA ALA A 82 4.29 10.12 -13.22
C ALA A 82 3.63 11.46 -12.93
N GLY A 83 2.54 11.79 -13.64
CA GLY A 83 1.73 12.98 -13.39
C GLY A 83 1.15 13.01 -11.97
N VAL A 84 0.64 11.87 -11.47
CA VAL A 84 0.18 11.75 -10.08
C VAL A 84 1.33 11.97 -9.09
N CYS A 85 2.53 11.42 -9.34
CA CYS A 85 3.70 11.64 -8.50
C CYS A 85 4.15 13.11 -8.47
N VAL A 86 4.17 13.77 -9.63
CA VAL A 86 4.50 15.20 -9.75
C VAL A 86 3.46 16.04 -9.00
N ALA A 87 2.17 15.78 -9.21
CA ALA A 87 1.09 16.47 -8.50
C ALA A 87 1.20 16.24 -6.98
N PHE A 88 1.47 15.02 -6.54
CA PHE A 88 1.69 14.69 -5.13
C PHE A 88 2.84 15.51 -4.55
N ALA A 89 4.00 15.57 -5.22
CA ALA A 89 5.14 16.36 -4.76
C ALA A 89 4.83 17.87 -4.74
N TRP A 90 4.21 18.39 -5.80
CA TRP A 90 3.86 19.80 -5.95
C TRP A 90 2.87 20.28 -4.87
N LEU A 91 1.92 19.43 -4.50
CA LEU A 91 0.91 19.72 -3.48
C LEU A 91 1.43 19.51 -2.04
N GLY A 92 2.72 19.22 -1.83
CA GLY A 92 3.34 19.09 -0.50
C GLY A 92 3.55 17.65 -0.03
N GLY A 93 3.18 16.66 -0.83
CA GLY A 93 3.50 15.25 -0.66
C GLY A 93 3.13 14.71 0.73
N PRO A 94 4.07 14.10 1.48
CA PRO A 94 3.77 13.54 2.79
C PRO A 94 3.46 14.60 3.85
N ALA A 95 3.82 15.87 3.63
CA ALA A 95 3.47 17.00 4.49
C ALA A 95 2.10 17.59 4.14
N ASN A 96 1.43 17.08 3.11
CA ASN A 96 0.04 17.38 2.84
C ASN A 96 -0.80 16.12 3.12
N PRO A 97 -1.54 16.09 4.23
CA PRO A 97 -2.36 14.94 4.60
C PRO A 97 -3.48 14.62 3.62
N LEU A 98 -3.97 15.56 2.80
CA LEU A 98 -4.89 15.26 1.70
C LEU A 98 -4.19 14.50 0.57
N CYS A 99 -2.95 14.88 0.25
CA CYS A 99 -2.13 14.12 -0.68
C CYS A 99 -1.85 12.72 -0.13
N LEU A 100 -1.54 12.61 1.16
CA LEU A 100 -1.31 11.35 1.85
C LEU A 100 -2.57 10.46 1.84
N ALA A 101 -3.74 11.02 2.14
CA ALA A 101 -5.03 10.35 2.05
C ALA A 101 -5.31 9.86 0.62
N GLY A 102 -5.13 10.72 -0.38
CA GLY A 102 -5.28 10.38 -1.79
C GLY A 102 -4.34 9.25 -2.23
N PHE A 103 -3.06 9.32 -1.81
CA PHE A 103 -2.08 8.25 -2.04
C PHE A 103 -2.56 6.92 -1.46
N TYR A 104 -3.05 6.91 -0.21
CA TYR A 104 -3.57 5.69 0.40
C TYR A 104 -4.84 5.16 -0.28
N VAL A 105 -5.74 6.03 -0.73
CA VAL A 105 -6.92 5.61 -1.50
C VAL A 105 -6.50 4.96 -2.82
N ILE A 106 -5.56 5.56 -3.55
CA ILE A 106 -5.02 4.99 -4.80
C ILE A 106 -4.34 3.66 -4.53
N PHE A 107 -3.50 3.58 -3.48
CA PHE A 107 -2.82 2.36 -3.09
C PHE A 107 -3.83 1.25 -2.70
N MET A 108 -4.88 1.59 -1.97
CA MET A 108 -5.90 0.63 -1.54
C MET A 108 -6.77 0.15 -2.71
N ALA A 109 -7.15 1.04 -3.62
CA ALA A 109 -7.79 0.64 -4.86
C ALA A 109 -6.93 -0.37 -5.65
N HIS A 110 -5.62 -0.11 -5.73
CA HIS A 110 -4.67 -1.03 -6.34
C HIS A 110 -4.55 -2.37 -5.57
N ALA A 111 -4.37 -2.32 -4.25
CA ALA A 111 -4.19 -3.50 -3.42
C ALA A 111 -5.42 -4.40 -3.42
N PHE A 112 -6.63 -3.82 -3.32
CA PHE A 112 -7.90 -4.57 -3.36
C PHE A 112 -8.20 -5.14 -4.74
N ARG A 113 -7.80 -4.43 -5.80
CA ARG A 113 -7.85 -4.98 -7.16
C ARG A 113 -7.03 -6.28 -7.23
N ASP A 114 -5.82 -6.25 -6.69
CA ASP A 114 -4.89 -7.38 -6.72
C ASP A 114 -5.36 -8.54 -5.82
N GLU A 115 -5.92 -8.26 -4.63
CA GLU A 115 -6.57 -9.28 -3.79
C GLU A 115 -7.75 -9.95 -4.51
N GLY A 116 -8.53 -9.18 -5.28
CA GLY A 116 -9.57 -9.74 -6.15
C GLY A 116 -9.01 -10.69 -7.21
N PHE A 117 -7.84 -10.39 -7.78
CA PHE A 117 -7.14 -11.28 -8.69
C PHE A 117 -6.60 -12.54 -7.99
N PHE A 118 -6.02 -12.41 -6.79
CA PHE A 118 -5.52 -13.53 -6.00
C PHE A 118 -6.64 -14.50 -5.62
N HIS A 119 -7.80 -13.94 -5.25
CA HIS A 119 -9.01 -14.68 -4.94
C HIS A 119 -9.55 -15.42 -6.16
N ARG A 120 -9.57 -14.80 -7.35
CA ARG A 120 -10.01 -15.47 -8.60
C ARG A 120 -9.24 -16.74 -8.88
N GLU A 121 -7.93 -16.65 -8.76
CA GLU A 121 -7.02 -17.75 -9.06
C GLU A 121 -7.19 -18.93 -8.07
N HIS A 122 -7.71 -18.67 -6.86
CA HIS A 122 -8.08 -19.70 -5.89
C HIS A 122 -9.47 -20.30 -6.14
N LEU A 123 -10.39 -19.56 -6.78
CA LEU A 123 -11.75 -20.01 -7.08
C LEU A 123 -11.88 -20.83 -8.38
N ALA A 124 -10.83 -20.91 -9.20
CA ALA A 124 -10.87 -21.43 -10.56
C ALA A 124 -11.22 -22.93 -10.72
N SER A 125 -11.73 -23.61 -9.68
CA SER A 125 -12.28 -24.96 -9.79
C SER A 125 -13.82 -25.04 -9.85
N THR A 126 -14.61 -23.99 -9.56
CA THR A 126 -16.08 -24.19 -9.43
C THR A 126 -17.06 -23.06 -9.83
N ALA A 127 -16.67 -21.85 -10.26
CA ALA A 127 -17.68 -20.81 -10.57
C ALA A 127 -17.27 -19.80 -11.67
N THR A 128 -17.86 -19.89 -12.85
CA THR A 128 -17.55 -19.02 -14.02
C THR A 128 -18.81 -18.38 -14.61
N SER A 129 -19.14 -17.15 -14.18
CA SER A 129 -19.67 -16.02 -14.99
C SER A 129 -20.15 -14.89 -14.06
N HIS A 130 -20.99 -15.19 -13.06
CA HIS A 130 -21.48 -14.20 -12.07
C HIS A 130 -20.38 -13.67 -11.12
N SER A 131 -19.29 -14.41 -10.98
CA SER A 131 -18.20 -14.09 -10.06
C SER A 131 -17.39 -12.84 -10.42
N ASP A 132 -17.39 -12.37 -11.67
CA ASP A 132 -16.54 -11.24 -12.08
C ASP A 132 -17.21 -9.88 -11.84
N SER A 133 -18.54 -9.77 -12.04
CA SER A 133 -19.32 -8.57 -11.70
C SER A 133 -19.31 -8.29 -10.20
N ASN A 134 -19.51 -9.32 -9.37
CA ASN A 134 -19.51 -9.18 -7.90
C ASN A 134 -18.17 -8.70 -7.33
N ARG A 135 -17.05 -8.93 -8.02
CA ARG A 135 -15.72 -8.46 -7.57
C ARG A 135 -15.47 -6.99 -7.82
N LEU A 136 -15.97 -6.45 -8.94
CA LEU A 136 -15.93 -5.02 -9.21
C LEU A 136 -16.71 -4.25 -8.14
N TRP A 137 -17.87 -4.78 -7.74
CA TRP A 137 -18.67 -4.21 -6.66
C TRP A 137 -17.98 -4.31 -5.31
N LEU A 138 -17.37 -5.44 -4.96
CA LEU A 138 -16.59 -5.57 -3.71
C LEU A 138 -15.40 -4.62 -3.64
N GLN A 139 -14.73 -4.38 -4.76
CA GLN A 139 -13.64 -3.38 -4.86
C GLN A 139 -14.19 -1.95 -4.74
N ALA A 140 -15.32 -1.66 -5.38
CA ALA A 140 -16.00 -0.38 -5.25
C ALA A 140 -16.46 -0.12 -3.81
N ILE A 141 -17.00 -1.12 -3.10
CA ILE A 141 -17.35 -1.02 -1.67
C ILE A 141 -16.11 -0.72 -0.84
N ALA A 142 -15.02 -1.45 -1.05
CA ALA A 142 -13.83 -1.29 -0.22
C ALA A 142 -13.16 0.08 -0.43
N VAL A 143 -13.09 0.55 -1.68
CA VAL A 143 -12.59 1.90 -2.01
C VAL A 143 -13.51 2.98 -1.47
N ALA A 144 -14.82 2.79 -1.61
CA ALA A 144 -15.81 3.73 -1.12
C ALA A 144 -15.77 3.82 0.41
N VAL A 145 -15.77 2.70 1.13
CA VAL A 145 -15.62 2.67 2.59
C VAL A 145 -14.32 3.33 3.04
N LEU A 146 -13.20 3.08 2.33
CA LEU A 146 -11.94 3.74 2.66
C LEU A 146 -11.99 5.25 2.46
N ALA A 147 -12.61 5.71 1.37
CA ALA A 147 -12.81 7.14 1.12
C ALA A 147 -13.76 7.77 2.16
N THR A 148 -14.82 7.08 2.56
CA THR A 148 -15.76 7.49 3.62
C THR A 148 -15.16 7.48 5.02
N ILE A 149 -14.01 6.83 5.24
CA ILE A 149 -13.36 6.81 6.55
C ILE A 149 -12.16 7.75 6.58
N VAL A 150 -11.29 7.70 5.57
CA VAL A 150 -10.06 8.51 5.55
C VAL A 150 -10.38 9.99 5.45
N VAL A 151 -11.36 10.40 4.62
CA VAL A 151 -11.69 11.82 4.45
C VAL A 151 -12.44 12.36 5.67
N PRO A 152 -13.49 11.71 6.21
CA PRO A 152 -14.20 12.23 7.38
C PRO A 152 -13.41 12.11 8.69
N VAL A 153 -12.59 11.07 8.91
CA VAL A 153 -11.70 11.04 10.09
C VAL A 153 -10.69 12.17 10.01
N TYR A 154 -10.13 12.42 8.83
CA TYR A 154 -9.21 13.53 8.63
C TYR A 154 -9.88 14.90 8.85
N VAL A 155 -11.05 15.13 8.23
CA VAL A 155 -11.75 16.40 8.40
C VAL A 155 -12.29 16.55 9.81
N TYR A 156 -12.81 15.50 10.43
CA TYR A 156 -13.28 15.51 11.82
C TYR A 156 -12.14 15.82 12.81
N VAL A 157 -10.98 15.21 12.64
CA VAL A 157 -9.80 15.46 13.49
C VAL A 157 -9.25 16.87 13.26
N ALA A 158 -9.19 17.33 12.01
CA ALA A 158 -8.76 18.69 11.68
C ALA A 158 -9.73 19.76 12.22
N PHE A 159 -11.04 19.53 12.11
CA PHE A 159 -12.07 20.48 12.54
C PHE A 159 -12.22 20.48 14.08
N ALA A 160 -12.17 19.32 14.72
CA ALA A 160 -12.22 19.23 16.18
C ALA A 160 -10.98 19.84 16.87
N ALA A 161 -9.80 19.79 16.23
CA ALA A 161 -8.60 20.48 16.71
C ALA A 161 -8.71 22.02 16.66
N SER A 162 -9.74 22.57 15.99
CA SER A 162 -9.99 24.01 15.92
C SER A 162 -10.95 24.55 16.98
N ASP A 163 -11.57 23.68 17.78
CA ASP A 163 -12.34 24.03 18.99
C ASP A 163 -11.85 23.21 20.21
N PRO A 164 -10.83 23.71 20.94
CA PRO A 164 -10.24 23.01 22.09
C PRO A 164 -11.20 22.83 23.27
N ALA A 165 -12.26 23.65 23.37
CA ALA A 165 -13.15 23.66 24.53
C ALA A 165 -14.27 22.61 24.41
N GLY A 166 -14.78 22.36 23.19
CA GLY A 166 -15.84 21.38 22.94
C GLY A 166 -15.36 19.93 22.75
N ASN A 167 -14.08 19.72 22.40
CA ASN A 167 -13.58 18.45 21.87
C ASN A 167 -12.35 17.89 22.61
N ALA A 168 -12.25 18.10 23.93
CA ALA A 168 -11.08 17.71 24.72
C ALA A 168 -10.68 16.22 24.62
N TRP A 169 -11.63 15.31 24.40
CA TRP A 169 -11.35 13.89 24.23
C TRP A 169 -10.59 13.57 22.92
N LEU A 170 -10.66 14.45 21.92
CA LEU A 170 -9.93 14.30 20.66
C LEU A 170 -8.46 14.69 20.77
N ALA A 171 -8.10 15.50 21.77
CA ALA A 171 -6.71 15.81 22.10
C ALA A 171 -5.92 14.59 22.62
N ALA A 172 -6.61 13.51 22.99
CA ALA A 172 -5.99 12.24 23.39
C ALA A 172 -5.46 11.42 22.19
N PHE A 173 -5.88 11.73 20.95
CA PHE A 173 -5.36 11.07 19.76
C PHE A 173 -4.05 11.74 19.29
N PRO A 174 -3.02 10.96 18.91
CA PRO A 174 -1.73 11.47 18.47
C PRO A 174 -1.73 12.13 17.07
N ILE A 175 -2.88 12.54 16.55
CA ILE A 175 -3.00 13.16 15.23
C ILE A 175 -2.88 14.67 15.40
N LYS A 176 -1.71 15.23 15.09
CA LYS A 176 -1.49 16.67 15.05
C LYS A 176 -1.35 17.11 13.60
N ALA A 177 -2.37 17.79 13.08
CA ALA A 177 -2.24 18.50 11.82
C ALA A 177 -1.42 19.78 12.05
N GLY A 178 -0.38 19.99 11.26
CA GLY A 178 0.42 21.22 11.28
C GLY A 178 -0.36 22.43 10.77
N GLU A 179 0.08 23.64 11.11
CA GLU A 179 -0.61 24.90 10.70
C GLU A 179 -0.79 25.01 9.18
N ARG A 180 0.21 24.57 8.41
CA ARG A 180 0.15 24.55 6.94
C ARG A 180 -0.93 23.60 6.42
N GLU A 181 -1.15 22.48 7.09
CA GLU A 181 -2.13 21.48 6.70
C GLU A 181 -3.53 22.01 7.00
N MET A 182 -3.69 22.62 8.18
CA MET A 182 -4.91 23.31 8.58
C MET A 182 -5.28 24.48 7.67
N SER A 183 -4.30 25.26 7.19
CA SER A 183 -4.56 26.34 6.24
C SER A 183 -5.03 25.83 4.89
N MET A 184 -4.48 24.71 4.39
CA MET A 184 -4.94 24.08 3.16
C MET A 184 -6.36 23.49 3.30
N ILE A 185 -6.67 22.85 4.43
CA ILE A 185 -8.03 22.37 4.71
C ILE A 185 -9.01 23.54 4.71
N ARG A 186 -8.70 24.63 5.42
CA ARG A 186 -9.55 25.83 5.49
C ARG A 186 -9.67 26.56 4.14
N ALA A 187 -8.69 26.40 3.25
CA ALA A 187 -8.77 26.92 1.89
C ALA A 187 -9.66 26.06 0.98
N LEU A 188 -9.74 24.74 1.25
CA LEU A 188 -10.54 23.78 0.47
C LEU A 188 -11.97 23.61 1.02
N LEU A 189 -12.15 23.78 2.33
CA LEU A 189 -13.41 23.65 3.04
C LEU A 189 -13.78 25.00 3.65
N PRO A 190 -14.96 25.55 3.34
CA PRO A 190 -15.44 26.76 4.00
C PRO A 190 -15.47 26.54 5.51
N GLY A 191 -14.85 27.44 6.27
CA GLY A 191 -14.83 27.36 7.74
C GLY A 191 -16.21 27.43 8.40
N SER A 192 -17.24 27.79 7.64
CA SER A 192 -18.65 27.79 8.05
C SER A 192 -19.33 26.42 7.96
N TRP A 193 -18.69 25.43 7.33
CA TRP A 193 -19.29 24.11 7.18
C TRP A 193 -19.23 23.32 8.48
N SER A 194 -20.39 22.85 8.93
CA SER A 194 -20.55 21.88 10.00
C SER A 194 -19.96 20.51 9.61
N ALA A 195 -19.69 19.68 10.62
CA ALA A 195 -19.30 18.28 10.40
C ALA A 195 -20.32 17.51 9.54
N THR A 196 -21.61 17.86 9.65
CA THR A 196 -22.68 17.27 8.84
C THR A 196 -22.57 17.66 7.37
N GLU A 197 -22.28 18.91 7.05
CA GLU A 197 -22.09 19.37 5.66
C GLU A 197 -20.84 18.76 5.02
N ILE A 198 -19.76 18.66 5.79
CA ILE A 198 -18.55 17.96 5.40
C ILE A 198 -18.84 16.49 5.13
N PHE A 199 -19.55 15.80 6.02
CA PHE A 199 -19.93 14.41 5.82
C PHE A 199 -20.88 14.26 4.64
N ALA A 200 -21.83 15.17 4.44
CA ALA A 200 -22.74 15.15 3.30
C ALA A 200 -22.00 15.32 1.97
N MET A 201 -20.91 16.11 1.93
CA MET A 201 -20.15 16.31 0.70
C MET A 201 -19.09 15.21 0.48
N PHE A 202 -18.37 14.79 1.51
CA PHE A 202 -17.22 13.89 1.36
C PHE A 202 -17.45 12.47 1.88
N GLY A 203 -18.46 12.26 2.72
CA GLY A 203 -18.80 10.94 3.25
C GLY A 203 -19.98 10.31 2.51
N LEU A 204 -21.07 11.05 2.33
CA LEU A 204 -22.33 10.55 1.79
C LEU A 204 -22.19 10.02 0.35
N PRO A 205 -21.50 10.67 -0.60
CA PRO A 205 -21.37 10.11 -1.95
C PRO A 205 -20.69 8.74 -1.94
N PHE A 206 -19.64 8.58 -1.13
CA PHE A 206 -18.96 7.30 -1.00
C PHE A 206 -19.78 6.29 -0.19
N ALA A 207 -20.51 6.71 0.84
CA ALA A 207 -21.46 5.85 1.55
C ALA A 207 -22.56 5.34 0.60
N LEU A 208 -23.07 6.19 -0.29
CA LEU A 208 -24.05 5.83 -1.31
C LEU A 208 -23.45 4.88 -2.34
N VAL A 209 -22.21 5.09 -2.80
CA VAL A 209 -21.50 4.15 -3.67
C VAL A 209 -21.32 2.80 -2.97
N ALA A 210 -20.94 2.79 -1.69
CA ALA A 210 -20.80 1.57 -0.91
C ALA A 210 -22.13 0.84 -0.75
N ALA A 211 -23.21 1.57 -0.43
CA ALA A 211 -24.55 1.01 -0.31
C ALA A 211 -25.06 0.46 -1.64
N ALA A 212 -24.93 1.23 -2.73
CA ALA A 212 -25.31 0.82 -4.08
C ALA A 212 -24.52 -0.42 -4.53
N ALA A 213 -23.22 -0.47 -4.24
CA ALA A 213 -22.38 -1.61 -4.56
C ALA A 213 -22.68 -2.85 -3.67
N ALA A 214 -23.22 -2.66 -2.47
CA ALA A 214 -23.65 -3.75 -1.59
C ALA A 214 -24.97 -4.42 -2.06
N ILE A 215 -25.84 -3.70 -2.78
CA ILE A 215 -27.14 -4.23 -3.25
C ILE A 215 -26.96 -5.48 -4.15
N PRO A 216 -26.14 -5.47 -5.23
CA PRO A 216 -25.90 -6.66 -6.04
C PRO A 216 -25.30 -7.84 -5.25
N VAL A 217 -24.47 -7.55 -4.25
CA VAL A 217 -23.82 -8.57 -3.41
C VAL A 217 -24.83 -9.21 -2.44
N ALA A 218 -25.72 -8.41 -1.84
CA ALA A 218 -26.73 -8.86 -0.89
C ALA A 218 -27.86 -9.65 -1.57
N THR A 219 -28.27 -9.22 -2.77
CA THR A 219 -29.37 -9.84 -3.54
C THR A 219 -28.99 -11.15 -4.20
N THR A 220 -27.69 -11.43 -4.37
CA THR A 220 -27.20 -12.67 -4.99
C THR A 220 -26.76 -13.74 -3.98
N GLY A 221 -27.30 -13.71 -2.74
CA GLY A 221 -27.27 -14.76 -1.69
C GLY A 221 -26.07 -15.72 -1.64
N PRO A 222 -25.95 -16.69 -2.56
CA PRO A 222 -24.73 -17.48 -2.79
C PRO A 222 -23.41 -16.70 -2.91
N ALA A 223 -23.43 -15.47 -3.44
CA ALA A 223 -22.24 -14.65 -3.67
C ALA A 223 -21.52 -14.23 -2.37
N TRP A 224 -22.27 -13.93 -1.31
CA TRP A 224 -21.70 -13.53 -0.02
C TRP A 224 -20.84 -14.63 0.60
N ARG A 225 -21.32 -15.89 0.55
CA ARG A 225 -20.58 -17.04 1.04
C ARG A 225 -19.37 -17.36 0.17
N ALA A 226 -19.51 -17.28 -1.15
CA ALA A 226 -18.42 -17.51 -2.10
C ALA A 226 -17.29 -16.47 -2.01
N HIS A 227 -17.61 -15.24 -1.58
CA HIS A 227 -16.66 -14.14 -1.46
C HIS A 227 -16.30 -13.78 -0.01
N MET A 228 -16.81 -14.51 0.99
CA MET A 228 -16.53 -14.29 2.40
C MET A 228 -15.03 -14.18 2.73
N PRO A 229 -14.12 -14.99 2.15
CA PRO A 229 -12.69 -14.83 2.39
C PRO A 229 -12.16 -13.47 1.95
N LEU A 230 -12.60 -12.98 0.77
CA LEU A 230 -12.23 -11.66 0.27
C LEU A 230 -12.81 -10.55 1.16
N LEU A 231 -14.08 -10.66 1.55
CA LEU A 231 -14.74 -9.71 2.45
C LEU A 231 -14.02 -9.56 3.79
N LYS A 232 -13.56 -10.68 4.38
CA LYS A 232 -12.75 -10.65 5.62
C LYS A 232 -11.44 -9.90 5.43
N VAL A 233 -10.75 -10.12 4.31
CA VAL A 233 -9.50 -9.41 3.98
C VAL A 233 -9.76 -7.90 3.81
N LEU A 234 -10.83 -7.53 3.11
CA LEU A 234 -11.22 -6.14 2.92
C LEU A 234 -11.55 -5.46 4.26
N ALA A 235 -12.44 -6.07 5.06
CA ALA A 235 -12.84 -5.52 6.36
C ALA A 235 -11.66 -5.33 7.31
N LEU A 236 -10.74 -6.30 7.36
CA LEU A 236 -9.57 -6.24 8.23
C LEU A 236 -8.53 -5.23 7.74
N SER A 237 -8.33 -5.12 6.42
CA SER A 237 -7.45 -4.11 5.84
C SER A 237 -8.01 -2.70 6.10
N THR A 238 -9.32 -2.50 5.95
CA THR A 238 -9.99 -1.25 6.32
C THR A 238 -9.81 -0.95 7.80
N ALA A 239 -10.06 -1.91 8.70
CA ALA A 239 -9.89 -1.72 10.14
C ALA A 239 -8.45 -1.30 10.51
N LEU A 240 -7.44 -1.91 9.89
CA LEU A 240 -6.04 -1.54 10.09
C LEU A 240 -5.72 -0.13 9.55
N VAL A 241 -6.33 0.27 8.43
CA VAL A 241 -6.20 1.64 7.91
C VAL A 241 -6.82 2.65 8.88
N VAL A 242 -8.04 2.39 9.38
CA VAL A 242 -8.68 3.24 10.39
C VAL A 242 -7.80 3.36 11.63
N LEU A 243 -7.35 2.21 12.14
CA LEU A 243 -6.47 2.15 13.30
C LEU A 243 -5.19 2.96 13.07
N GLY A 244 -4.56 2.84 11.89
CA GLY A 244 -3.36 3.62 11.56
C GLY A 244 -3.61 5.12 11.40
N GLY A 245 -4.83 5.54 11.05
CA GLY A 245 -5.24 6.93 11.21
C GLY A 245 -5.22 7.36 12.68
N LEU A 246 -5.77 6.53 13.57
CA LEU A 246 -5.98 6.84 14.99
C LEU A 246 -4.72 6.74 15.87
N VAL A 247 -3.85 5.75 15.65
CA VAL A 247 -2.69 5.46 16.51
C VAL A 247 -1.34 5.76 15.85
N GLY A 248 -1.36 6.41 14.67
CA GLY A 248 -0.18 6.80 13.90
C GLY A 248 0.16 5.82 12.77
N GLY A 249 1.10 6.19 11.89
CA GLY A 249 1.30 5.56 10.57
C GLY A 249 1.79 4.10 10.52
N VAL A 250 2.01 3.42 11.66
CA VAL A 250 2.54 2.05 11.71
C VAL A 250 1.57 1.02 11.08
N PRO A 251 0.28 0.95 11.45
CA PRO A 251 -0.66 0.01 10.84
C PRO A 251 -0.83 0.22 9.33
N LEU A 252 -0.72 1.47 8.84
CA LEU A 252 -0.77 1.77 7.41
C LEU A 252 0.41 1.16 6.64
N ARG A 253 1.62 1.34 7.16
CA ARG A 253 2.83 0.73 6.60
C ARG A 253 2.77 -0.80 6.64
N LEU A 254 2.19 -1.37 7.70
CA LEU A 254 1.95 -2.80 7.78
C LEU A 254 0.97 -3.30 6.71
N VAL A 255 -0.13 -2.59 6.44
CA VAL A 255 -1.07 -2.96 5.37
C VAL A 255 -0.38 -2.93 4.00
N ILE A 256 0.44 -1.90 3.73
CA ILE A 256 1.24 -1.84 2.50
C ILE A 256 2.20 -3.03 2.40
N LEU A 257 2.94 -3.31 3.49
CA LEU A 257 3.88 -4.43 3.54
C LEU A 257 3.19 -5.78 3.35
N MET A 258 2.00 -5.95 3.95
CA MET A 258 1.18 -7.15 3.79
C MET A 258 0.79 -7.39 2.34
N HIS A 259 0.50 -6.34 1.57
CA HIS A 259 0.22 -6.46 0.14
C HIS A 259 1.45 -7.00 -0.63
N PHE A 260 2.66 -6.48 -0.37
CA PHE A 260 3.88 -6.98 -1.02
C PHE A 260 4.15 -8.45 -0.66
N VAL A 261 3.97 -8.82 0.62
CA VAL A 261 4.08 -10.21 1.08
C VAL A 261 3.02 -11.11 0.42
N ALA A 262 1.78 -10.64 0.31
CA ALA A 262 0.70 -11.35 -0.36
C ALA A 262 1.06 -11.63 -1.82
N TRP A 263 1.54 -10.61 -2.54
CA TRP A 263 1.96 -10.75 -3.93
C TRP A 263 3.14 -11.72 -4.11
N PHE A 264 4.16 -11.64 -3.25
CA PHE A 264 5.31 -12.54 -3.30
C PHE A 264 4.88 -14.01 -3.15
N ARG A 265 4.01 -14.26 -2.18
CA ARG A 265 3.51 -15.61 -1.89
C ARG A 265 2.57 -16.11 -2.96
N PHE A 266 1.68 -15.26 -3.45
CA PHE A 266 0.80 -15.57 -4.57
C PHE A 266 1.62 -15.97 -5.81
N THR A 267 2.62 -15.16 -6.16
CA THR A 267 3.50 -15.41 -7.31
C THR A 267 4.28 -16.71 -7.11
N THR A 268 4.83 -16.94 -5.91
CA THR A 268 5.51 -18.20 -5.58
C THR A 268 4.59 -19.41 -5.74
N ALA A 269 3.38 -19.38 -5.19
CA ALA A 269 2.43 -20.48 -5.30
C ALA A 269 2.01 -20.75 -6.76
N ARG A 270 1.83 -19.68 -7.55
CA ARG A 270 1.55 -19.79 -8.97
C ARG A 270 2.71 -20.43 -9.74
N LEU A 271 3.95 -20.03 -9.46
CA LEU A 271 5.14 -20.59 -10.09
C LEU A 271 5.37 -22.05 -9.69
N GLN A 272 5.15 -22.40 -8.42
CA GLN A 272 5.21 -23.79 -7.96
C GLN A 272 4.24 -24.69 -8.74
N ARG A 273 3.01 -24.23 -8.98
CA ARG A 273 2.06 -24.97 -9.81
C ARG A 273 2.53 -25.09 -11.26
N ALA A 274 3.02 -23.99 -11.84
CA ALA A 274 3.53 -23.99 -13.22
C ALA A 274 4.76 -24.88 -13.42
N GLU A 275 5.65 -24.96 -12.42
CA GLU A 275 6.82 -25.84 -12.43
C GLU A 275 6.43 -27.32 -12.39
N ARG A 276 5.47 -27.70 -11.54
CA ARG A 276 4.99 -29.09 -11.45
C ARG A 276 4.38 -29.60 -12.76
N LEU A 277 3.81 -28.71 -13.56
CA LEU A 277 3.21 -29.03 -14.86
C LEU A 277 4.22 -28.95 -16.01
N ARG A 278 5.47 -28.55 -15.76
CA ARG A 278 6.47 -28.39 -16.81
C ARG A 278 7.03 -29.76 -17.22
N PRO A 279 7.14 -30.05 -18.53
CA PRO A 279 7.85 -31.24 -19.01
C PRO A 279 9.31 -31.28 -18.53
N ALA A 280 9.82 -32.46 -18.22
CA ALA A 280 11.23 -32.66 -17.89
C ALA A 280 12.13 -32.32 -19.10
N GLY A 281 13.34 -31.81 -18.83
CA GLY A 281 14.35 -31.56 -19.88
C GLY A 281 14.18 -30.27 -20.71
N VAL A 282 13.19 -29.42 -20.40
CA VAL A 282 13.02 -28.13 -21.10
C VAL A 282 14.15 -27.16 -20.74
N THR A 283 14.98 -26.80 -21.72
CA THR A 283 15.98 -25.74 -21.58
C THR A 283 15.30 -24.36 -21.55
N MET A 284 15.63 -23.54 -20.55
CA MET A 284 15.08 -22.20 -20.39
C MET A 284 16.16 -21.14 -20.61
N SER A 285 15.81 -20.04 -21.28
CA SER A 285 16.64 -18.83 -21.22
C SER A 285 16.67 -18.25 -19.80
N VAL A 286 17.68 -17.44 -19.46
CA VAL A 286 17.79 -16.81 -18.14
C VAL A 286 16.52 -16.02 -17.80
N THR A 287 15.99 -15.23 -18.73
CA THR A 287 14.73 -14.48 -18.55
C THR A 287 13.54 -15.39 -18.31
N ALA A 288 13.44 -16.50 -19.05
CA ALA A 288 12.38 -17.47 -18.85
C ALA A 288 12.51 -18.18 -17.50
N TRP A 289 13.73 -18.48 -17.06
CA TRP A 289 14.02 -19.08 -15.76
C TRP A 289 13.66 -18.13 -14.60
N LEU A 290 14.11 -16.86 -14.64
CA LEU A 290 13.82 -15.83 -13.64
C LEU A 290 12.31 -15.60 -13.45
N ARG A 291 11.54 -15.65 -14.54
CA ARG A 291 10.09 -15.43 -14.51
C ARG A 291 9.27 -16.70 -14.29
N GLY A 292 9.80 -17.84 -14.73
CA GLY A 292 9.07 -19.09 -14.83
C GLY A 292 9.34 -20.06 -13.69
N THR A 293 10.33 -19.81 -12.85
CA THR A 293 10.69 -20.70 -11.72
C THR A 293 10.59 -20.01 -10.38
N VAL A 294 10.29 -20.78 -9.33
CA VAL A 294 10.28 -20.29 -7.95
C VAL A 294 11.68 -19.84 -7.55
N HIS A 295 12.70 -20.61 -7.92
CA HIS A 295 14.08 -20.27 -7.59
C HIS A 295 14.52 -18.99 -8.31
N GLY A 296 14.28 -18.89 -9.63
CA GLY A 296 14.58 -17.70 -10.40
C GLY A 296 13.83 -16.45 -9.92
N PHE A 297 12.55 -16.59 -9.58
CA PHE A 297 11.77 -15.49 -9.00
C PHE A 297 12.35 -15.02 -7.67
N ARG A 298 12.75 -15.95 -6.78
CA ARG A 298 13.38 -15.62 -5.50
C ARG A 298 14.72 -14.93 -5.69
N VAL A 299 15.56 -15.41 -6.61
CA VAL A 299 16.84 -14.77 -6.93
C VAL A 299 16.61 -13.34 -7.42
N LEU A 300 15.66 -13.13 -8.33
CA LEU A 300 15.34 -11.81 -8.85
C LEU A 300 14.83 -10.88 -7.73
N HIS A 301 13.90 -11.36 -6.90
CA HIS A 301 13.25 -10.53 -5.89
C HIS A 301 14.16 -10.22 -4.70
N LEU A 302 14.86 -11.23 -4.17
CA LEU A 302 15.79 -11.05 -3.06
C LEU A 302 17.04 -10.29 -3.52
N GLY A 303 17.51 -10.53 -4.74
CA GLY A 303 18.56 -9.74 -5.37
C GLY A 303 18.17 -8.27 -5.50
N ALA A 304 16.97 -7.97 -6.01
CA ALA A 304 16.46 -6.60 -6.07
C ALA A 304 16.35 -5.96 -4.68
N ALA A 305 15.85 -6.71 -3.67
CA ALA A 305 15.77 -6.23 -2.30
C ALA A 305 17.15 -5.91 -1.71
N ALA A 306 18.15 -6.76 -1.95
CA ALA A 306 19.53 -6.53 -1.52
C ALA A 306 20.15 -5.31 -2.21
N VAL A 307 19.91 -5.12 -3.51
CA VAL A 307 20.36 -3.93 -4.25
C VAL A 307 19.72 -2.67 -3.66
N PHE A 308 18.41 -2.65 -3.43
CA PHE A 308 17.76 -1.48 -2.83
C PHE A 308 18.20 -1.22 -1.39
N LEU A 309 18.46 -2.27 -0.60
CA LEU A 309 19.05 -2.13 0.72
C LEU A 309 20.41 -1.42 0.64
N ALA A 310 21.28 -1.87 -0.28
CA ALA A 310 22.58 -1.25 -0.50
C ALA A 310 22.46 0.19 -1.01
N LEU A 311 21.54 0.48 -1.93
CA LEU A 311 21.31 1.83 -2.45
C LEU A 311 20.77 2.77 -1.37
N ILE A 312 19.87 2.31 -0.50
CA ILE A 312 19.38 3.08 0.64
C ILE A 312 20.54 3.37 1.60
N ALA A 313 21.38 2.37 1.88
CA ALA A 313 22.56 2.54 2.74
C ALA A 313 23.57 3.53 2.16
N VAL A 314 23.91 3.40 0.87
CA VAL A 314 24.81 4.32 0.15
C VAL A 314 24.24 5.74 0.15
N ASN A 315 22.97 5.91 -0.22
CA ASN A 315 22.34 7.22 -0.22
C ASN A 315 22.34 7.86 1.18
N HIS A 316 22.10 7.05 2.22
CA HIS A 316 22.06 7.53 3.59
C HIS A 316 23.45 7.91 4.11
N TYR A 317 24.44 7.02 4.00
CA TYR A 317 25.76 7.23 4.59
C TYR A 317 26.71 8.09 3.76
N LEU A 318 26.60 8.05 2.42
CA LEU A 318 27.57 8.71 1.52
C LEU A 318 27.02 9.99 0.89
N VAL A 319 25.71 10.09 0.68
CA VAL A 319 25.11 11.23 -0.04
C VAL A 319 24.40 12.20 0.92
N SER A 320 23.58 11.67 1.83
CA SER A 320 22.68 12.47 2.66
C SER A 320 23.22 12.80 4.05
N ALA A 321 24.23 12.07 4.52
CA ALA A 321 24.79 12.31 5.85
C ALA A 321 25.72 13.53 5.83
N PRO A 322 25.63 14.44 6.82
CA PRO A 322 26.59 15.54 6.94
C PRO A 322 28.03 14.98 7.05
N PRO A 323 29.02 15.66 6.45
CA PRO A 323 30.41 15.22 6.46
C PRO A 323 30.91 15.07 7.90
N LEU A 324 31.69 14.02 8.16
CA LEU A 324 32.22 13.70 9.51
C LEU A 324 32.96 14.89 10.16
N HIS A 325 33.53 15.79 9.35
CA HIS A 325 34.30 16.93 9.81
C HIS A 325 33.44 18.11 10.33
N SER A 326 32.14 18.15 10.07
CA SER A 326 31.26 19.23 10.56
C SER A 326 30.76 19.03 12.00
N LEU A 327 31.13 17.93 12.66
CA LEU A 327 30.72 17.59 14.02
C LEU A 327 31.83 17.80 15.07
N ALA A 328 33.04 18.15 14.66
CA ALA A 328 34.14 18.47 15.57
C ALA A 328 34.12 19.94 16.06
N ALA A 329 33.09 20.72 15.70
CA ALA A 329 32.97 22.15 15.99
C ALA A 329 31.88 22.50 17.01
N HIS A 330 31.24 21.52 17.65
CA HIS A 330 30.25 21.72 18.70
C HIS A 330 30.47 20.79 19.89
#